data_AF-A0A3D0DK77-F1
#
_entry.id   AF-A0A3D0DK77-F1
#
_cell.length_a   1.000
_cell.length_b   1.000
_cell.length_c   1.000
_cell.angle_alpha   90.00
_cell.angle_beta   90.00
_cell.angle_gamma   90.00
#
_symmetry.space_group_name_H-M   'P 1'
#
loop_
_entity.id
_entity.type
_entity.pdbx_description
1 polymer ?
#
loop_
_entity_poly.entity_id
_entity_poly.type
_entity_poly.pdbx_seq_one_letter_code
_entity_poly.pdbx_strand_id
1 'polypeptide(L)'
;MSFKDNISDYIKSGETDNENLGLEIEHFIVNDEGVQIDFHEISSLISQVGRTIGADIIYMDGYPVGYYTGEYSTSLEPACQFEISINPYSDLATIRSIYEEFRALWEPIFEERGYHFETYGNLPL
;
A
#
# COMPACT_ATOMS: atom_id res chain seq x y z
N MET A 1 8.86 -30.07 -20.76
CA MET A 1 9.50 -28.88 -20.16
C MET A 1 9.74 -29.17 -18.70
N SER A 2 10.93 -28.94 -18.17
CA SER A 2 11.18 -29.16 -16.74
C SER A 2 10.61 -27.99 -15.92
N PHE A 3 10.34 -28.22 -14.62
CA PHE A 3 9.92 -27.15 -13.71
C PHE A 3 10.90 -25.97 -13.68
N LYS A 4 12.21 -26.28 -13.77
CA LYS A 4 13.27 -25.26 -13.84
C LYS A 4 13.17 -24.41 -15.11
N ASP A 5 12.87 -25.02 -16.25
CA ASP A 5 12.72 -24.29 -17.52
C ASP A 5 11.54 -23.34 -17.44
N ASN A 6 10.41 -23.79 -16.85
CA ASN A 6 9.24 -22.94 -16.66
C ASN A 6 9.53 -21.70 -15.80
N ILE A 7 10.30 -21.84 -14.72
CA ILE A 7 10.71 -20.70 -13.87
C ILE A 7 11.60 -19.75 -14.67
N SER A 8 12.60 -20.30 -15.39
CA SER A 8 13.50 -19.51 -16.22
C SER A 8 12.74 -18.72 -17.27
N ASP A 9 11.80 -19.35 -17.96
CA ASP A 9 11.02 -18.72 -19.02
C ASP A 9 10.08 -17.64 -18.47
N TYR A 10 9.47 -17.86 -17.30
CA TYR A 10 8.67 -16.84 -16.62
C TYR A 10 9.50 -15.61 -16.24
N ILE A 11 10.68 -15.77 -15.65
CA ILE A 11 11.56 -14.64 -15.30
C ILE A 11 11.98 -13.88 -16.56
N LYS A 12 12.39 -14.60 -17.61
CA LYS A 12 12.78 -14.00 -18.90
C LYS A 12 11.64 -13.26 -19.59
N SER A 13 10.39 -13.67 -19.38
CA SER A 13 9.24 -12.93 -19.93
C SER A 13 9.09 -11.50 -19.38
N GLY A 14 9.78 -11.18 -18.27
CA GLY A 14 9.86 -9.83 -17.72
C GLY A 14 10.97 -8.95 -18.32
N GLU A 15 11.82 -9.48 -19.22
CA GLU A 15 12.85 -8.68 -19.91
C GLU A 15 12.19 -7.55 -20.72
N THR A 16 12.64 -6.32 -20.50
CA THR A 16 12.09 -5.14 -21.18
C THR A 16 13.14 -4.03 -21.29
N ASP A 17 13.04 -3.23 -22.35
CA ASP A 17 13.82 -1.99 -22.52
C ASP A 17 13.09 -0.77 -21.91
N ASN A 18 11.91 -0.97 -21.31
CA ASN A 18 11.14 0.09 -20.67
C ASN A 18 11.72 0.43 -19.29
N GLU A 19 12.24 1.64 -19.13
CA GLU A 19 12.81 2.13 -17.87
C GLU A 19 11.75 2.76 -16.95
N ASN A 20 10.71 2.00 -16.60
CA ASN A 20 9.70 2.46 -15.64
C ASN A 20 10.11 2.13 -14.19
N LEU A 21 9.68 2.96 -13.25
CA LEU A 21 9.95 2.82 -11.81
C LEU A 21 8.62 2.62 -11.07
N GLY A 22 8.53 1.55 -10.27
CA GLY A 22 7.51 1.39 -9.24
C GLY A 22 8.06 1.81 -7.88
N LEU A 23 7.16 2.13 -6.94
CA LEU A 23 7.53 2.53 -5.57
C LEU A 23 6.58 1.88 -4.57
N GLU A 24 7.14 1.26 -3.54
CA GLU A 24 6.39 0.71 -2.42
C GLU A 24 6.89 1.36 -1.14
N ILE A 25 5.95 1.80 -0.28
CA ILE A 25 6.26 2.40 1.02
C ILE A 25 5.30 1.83 2.06
N GLU A 26 5.87 1.22 3.09
CA GLU A 26 5.17 0.79 4.29
C GLU A 26 5.18 1.88 5.37
N HIS A 27 4.08 1.98 6.11
CA HIS A 27 3.94 2.94 7.19
C HIS A 27 3.41 2.29 8.45
N PHE A 28 3.89 2.74 9.60
CA PHE A 28 3.19 2.50 10.86
C PHE A 28 2.12 3.56 11.05
N ILE A 29 0.91 3.15 11.41
CA ILE A 29 -0.17 4.06 11.80
C ILE A 29 -0.28 3.98 13.32
N VAL A 30 0.23 4.99 14.02
CA VAL A 30 0.41 4.97 15.49
C VAL A 30 -0.23 6.18 16.14
N ASN A 31 -0.58 6.09 17.41
CA ASN A 31 -1.03 7.23 18.20
C ASN A 31 0.17 7.96 18.88
N ASP A 32 -0.11 9.03 19.62
CA ASP A 32 0.90 9.80 20.37
C ASP A 32 1.68 8.98 21.43
N GLU A 33 1.14 7.82 21.83
CA GLU A 33 1.79 6.89 22.77
C GLU A 33 2.65 5.82 22.05
N GLY A 34 2.74 5.87 20.72
CA GLY A 34 3.45 4.89 19.90
C GLY A 34 2.70 3.56 19.70
N VAL A 35 1.42 3.52 20.06
CA VAL A 35 0.58 2.32 19.91
C VAL A 35 0.01 2.28 18.50
N GLN A 36 0.26 1.18 17.81
CA GLN A 36 -0.23 0.97 16.45
C GLN A 36 -1.74 0.76 16.40
N ILE A 37 -2.36 1.21 15.31
CA ILE A 37 -3.78 1.05 15.05
C ILE A 37 -4.20 -0.43 15.07
N ASP A 38 -5.40 -0.69 15.57
CA ASP A 38 -5.95 -2.04 15.60
C ASP A 38 -6.31 -2.53 14.19
N PHE A 39 -6.12 -3.83 13.97
CA PHE A 39 -6.42 -4.49 12.69
C PHE A 39 -7.86 -4.28 12.23
N HIS A 40 -8.84 -4.44 13.12
CA HIS A 40 -10.25 -4.31 12.75
C HIS A 40 -10.61 -2.87 12.41
N GLU A 41 -9.97 -1.91 13.09
CA GLU A 41 -10.16 -0.49 12.79
C GLU A 41 -9.62 -0.14 11.40
N ILE A 42 -8.36 -0.44 11.11
CA ILE A 42 -7.76 -0.12 9.81
C ILE A 42 -8.43 -0.90 8.66
N SER A 43 -8.78 -2.16 8.87
CA SER A 43 -9.53 -2.98 7.89
C SER A 43 -10.90 -2.35 7.55
N SER A 44 -11.61 -1.84 8.55
CA SER A 44 -12.88 -1.13 8.36
C SER A 44 -12.68 0.16 7.56
N LEU A 45 -11.64 0.93 7.87
CA LEU A 45 -11.30 2.17 7.16
C LEU A 45 -10.94 1.90 5.70
N ILE A 46 -10.12 0.89 5.41
CA ILE A 46 -9.78 0.48 4.03
C ILE A 46 -11.05 0.20 3.22
N SER A 47 -11.99 -0.56 3.78
CA SER A 47 -13.27 -0.87 3.14
C SER A 47 -14.10 0.40 2.88
N GLN A 48 -14.18 1.29 3.87
CA GLN A 48 -14.93 2.54 3.75
C GLN A 48 -14.32 3.47 2.70
N VAL A 49 -13.02 3.72 2.79
CA VAL A 49 -12.28 4.61 1.88
C VAL A 49 -12.32 4.07 0.47
N GLY A 50 -11.96 2.79 0.27
CA GLY A 50 -11.97 2.16 -1.05
C GLY A 50 -13.33 2.23 -1.73
N ARG A 51 -14.42 1.96 -1.00
CA ARG A 51 -15.79 2.10 -1.55
C ARG A 51 -16.16 3.54 -1.86
N THR A 52 -15.69 4.49 -1.07
CA THR A 52 -15.98 5.92 -1.25
C THR A 52 -15.32 6.46 -2.52
N ILE A 53 -14.08 6.03 -2.80
CA ILE A 53 -13.34 6.45 -4.00
C ILE A 53 -13.63 5.55 -5.22
N GLY A 54 -14.46 4.51 -5.07
CA GLY A 54 -14.79 3.58 -6.15
C GLY A 54 -13.66 2.61 -6.53
N ALA A 55 -12.75 2.33 -5.60
CA ALA A 55 -11.65 1.39 -5.78
C ALA A 55 -12.09 -0.07 -5.61
N ASP A 56 -11.33 -0.98 -6.21
CA ASP A 56 -11.54 -2.42 -6.08
C ASP A 56 -10.98 -2.92 -4.75
N ILE A 57 -11.84 -3.39 -3.85
CA ILE A 57 -11.43 -3.86 -2.52
C ILE A 57 -10.74 -5.23 -2.62
N ILE A 58 -9.58 -5.34 -1.97
CA ILE A 58 -8.80 -6.57 -1.85
C ILE A 58 -9.12 -7.24 -0.51
N TYR A 59 -9.45 -8.52 -0.58
CA TYR A 59 -9.82 -9.33 0.59
C TYR A 59 -8.81 -10.44 0.85
N MET A 60 -8.47 -10.64 2.12
CA MET A 60 -7.72 -11.80 2.61
C MET A 60 -8.48 -12.42 3.78
N ASP A 61 -8.76 -13.72 3.69
CA ASP A 61 -9.55 -14.48 4.67
C ASP A 61 -10.89 -13.82 5.06
N GLY A 62 -11.52 -13.12 4.11
CA GLY A 62 -12.79 -12.43 4.30
C GLY A 62 -12.68 -11.02 4.88
N TYR A 63 -11.48 -10.54 5.22
CA TYR A 63 -11.25 -9.18 5.70
C TYR A 63 -10.77 -8.27 4.57
N PRO A 64 -11.27 -7.02 4.47
CA PRO A 64 -10.66 -5.99 3.64
C PRO A 64 -9.24 -5.70 4.14
N VAL A 65 -8.24 -5.91 3.30
CA VAL A 65 -6.83 -5.68 3.64
C VAL A 65 -6.15 -4.70 2.70
N GLY A 66 -6.86 -4.25 1.68
CA GLY A 66 -6.34 -3.32 0.70
C GLY A 66 -7.40 -2.89 -0.29
N TYR A 67 -6.99 -2.05 -1.24
CA TYR A 67 -7.77 -1.74 -2.43
C TYR A 67 -6.85 -1.36 -3.59
N TYR A 68 -7.38 -1.36 -4.81
CA TYR A 68 -6.69 -0.90 -6.01
C TYR A 68 -7.44 0.23 -6.70
N THR A 69 -6.74 1.31 -7.05
CA THR A 69 -7.32 2.52 -7.68
C THR A 69 -7.17 2.57 -9.19
N GLY A 70 -6.41 1.65 -9.79
CA GLY A 70 -5.92 1.79 -11.17
C GLY A 70 -4.53 2.40 -11.26
N GLU A 71 -4.08 3.13 -10.23
CA GLU A 71 -2.77 3.80 -10.20
C GLU A 71 -1.85 3.25 -9.09
N TYR A 72 -2.44 2.80 -7.99
CA TYR A 72 -1.74 2.18 -6.88
C TYR A 72 -2.65 1.18 -6.17
N SER A 73 -2.04 0.27 -5.42
CA SER A 73 -2.72 -0.55 -4.43
C SER A 73 -2.33 -0.15 -3.02
N THR A 74 -3.24 -0.38 -2.07
CA THR A 74 -2.93 -0.39 -0.64
C THR A 74 -2.97 -1.82 -0.11
N SER A 75 -2.19 -2.09 0.92
CA SER A 75 -2.06 -3.41 1.56
C SER A 75 -1.87 -3.26 3.07
N LEU A 76 -2.18 -4.33 3.81
CA LEU A 76 -1.77 -4.49 5.19
C LEU A 76 -0.73 -5.59 5.29
N GLU A 77 0.43 -5.23 5.84
CA GLU A 77 1.49 -6.17 6.17
C GLU A 77 1.21 -6.89 7.50
N PRO A 78 1.95 -7.96 7.85
CA PRO A 78 1.63 -8.82 9.00
C PRO A 78 1.50 -8.12 10.34
N ALA A 79 2.18 -6.99 10.55
CA ALA A 79 2.07 -6.20 11.77
C ALA A 79 1.19 -4.96 11.59
N CYS A 80 0.25 -4.97 10.65
CA CYS A 80 -0.64 -3.85 10.31
C CYS A 80 0.08 -2.60 9.81
N GLN A 81 1.27 -2.74 9.22
CA GLN A 81 1.84 -1.63 8.46
C GLN A 81 0.95 -1.38 7.24
N PHE A 82 0.66 -0.11 7.02
CA PHE A 82 -0.17 0.33 5.91
C PHE A 82 0.72 0.67 4.73
N GLU A 83 0.66 -0.18 3.71
CA GLU A 83 1.47 -0.07 2.52
C GLU A 83 0.71 0.66 1.40
N ILE A 84 1.46 1.44 0.62
CA ILE A 84 1.10 1.82 -0.74
C ILE A 84 2.11 1.21 -1.72
N SER A 85 1.62 0.56 -2.78
CA SER A 85 2.39 0.11 -3.94
C SER A 85 1.92 0.83 -5.19
N ILE A 86 2.77 1.69 -5.73
CA ILE A 86 2.49 2.57 -6.89
C ILE A 86 2.92 1.86 -8.17
N ASN A 87 2.04 1.87 -9.18
CA ASN A 87 2.32 1.28 -10.49
C ASN A 87 3.62 1.83 -11.11
N PRO A 88 4.25 1.11 -12.06
CA PRO A 88 5.43 1.61 -12.73
C PRO A 88 5.14 2.82 -13.64
N TYR A 89 5.84 3.93 -13.44
CA TYR A 89 5.79 5.11 -14.31
C TYR A 89 7.17 5.48 -14.87
N SER A 90 7.19 6.17 -16.00
CA SER A 90 8.43 6.62 -16.66
C SER A 90 9.10 7.83 -16.01
N ASP A 91 8.43 8.46 -15.03
CA ASP A 91 8.90 9.68 -14.39
C ASP A 91 8.58 9.70 -12.89
N LEU A 92 9.48 10.30 -12.11
CA LEU A 92 9.35 10.40 -10.66
C LEU A 92 8.29 11.42 -10.21
N ALA A 93 7.89 12.37 -11.07
CA ALA A 93 6.92 13.39 -10.70
C ALA A 93 5.52 12.78 -10.55
N THR A 94 5.16 11.85 -11.44
CA THR A 94 3.91 11.08 -11.35
C THR A 94 3.87 10.24 -10.07
N ILE A 95 4.94 9.48 -9.78
CA ILE A 95 5.04 8.68 -8.55
C ILE A 95 4.88 9.56 -7.30
N ARG A 96 5.55 10.71 -7.30
CA ARG A 96 5.45 11.67 -6.20
C ARG A 96 4.03 12.23 -6.03
N SER A 97 3.36 12.59 -7.12
CA SER A 97 1.97 13.09 -7.08
C SER A 97 1.03 12.06 -6.46
N ILE A 98 1.12 10.80 -6.92
CA ILE A 98 0.29 9.70 -6.41
C ILE A 98 0.52 9.48 -4.91
N TYR A 99 1.78 9.52 -4.47
CA TYR A 99 2.10 9.40 -3.04
C TYR A 99 1.57 10.59 -2.21
N GLU A 100 1.73 11.81 -2.69
CA GLU A 100 1.20 13.02 -2.03
C GLU A 100 -0.34 12.99 -1.94
N GLU A 101 -1.03 12.52 -2.99
CA GLU A 101 -2.49 12.34 -3.00
C GLU A 101 -2.95 11.24 -2.03
N PHE A 102 -2.22 10.12 -1.97
CA PHE A 102 -2.46 9.06 -0.99
C PHE A 102 -2.35 9.59 0.45
N ARG A 103 -1.29 10.36 0.76
CA ARG A 103 -1.10 10.98 2.08
C ARG A 103 -2.22 11.96 2.38
N ALA A 104 -2.56 12.85 1.44
CA ALA A 104 -3.63 13.83 1.61
C ALA A 104 -5.01 13.21 1.82
N LEU A 105 -5.27 12.01 1.27
CA LEU A 105 -6.49 11.24 1.50
C LEU A 105 -6.53 10.67 2.93
N TRP A 106 -5.42 10.08 3.38
CA TRP A 106 -5.39 9.25 4.58
C TRP A 106 -5.03 9.99 5.87
N GLU A 107 -4.15 10.99 5.81
CA GLU A 107 -3.72 11.76 6.98
C GLU A 107 -4.90 12.31 7.77
N PRO A 108 -5.89 13.00 7.17
CA PRO A 108 -7.01 13.55 7.93
C PRO A 108 -7.88 12.46 8.59
N ILE A 109 -7.98 11.28 7.97
CA ILE A 109 -8.78 10.16 8.47
C ILE A 109 -8.13 9.59 9.74
N PHE A 110 -6.81 9.42 9.73
CA PHE A 110 -6.07 8.96 10.90
C PHE A 110 -6.00 10.02 11.99
N GLU A 111 -5.75 11.28 11.64
CA GLU A 111 -5.67 12.39 12.59
C GLU A 111 -6.98 12.58 13.38
N GLU A 112 -8.13 12.47 12.71
CA GLU A 112 -9.45 12.52 13.37
C GLU A 112 -9.62 11.44 14.46
N ARG A 113 -8.88 10.34 14.35
CA ARG A 113 -8.90 9.19 15.29
C ARG A 113 -7.75 9.20 16.28
N GLY A 114 -6.89 10.23 16.25
CA GLY A 114 -5.72 10.33 17.12
C GLY A 114 -4.55 9.44 16.68
N TYR A 115 -4.48 9.11 15.39
CA TYR A 115 -3.38 8.37 14.79
C TYR A 115 -2.64 9.23 13.75
N HIS A 116 -1.40 8.90 13.47
CA HIS A 116 -0.58 9.50 12.42
C HIS A 116 0.32 8.46 11.76
N PHE A 117 0.85 8.84 10.60
CA PHE A 117 1.84 8.04 9.88
C PHE A 117 3.23 8.19 10.48
N GLU A 118 3.94 7.09 10.67
CA GLU A 118 5.38 7.03 10.91
C GLU A 118 6.04 6.16 9.83
N THR A 119 7.12 6.67 9.22
CA THR A 119 7.87 5.98 8.16
C THR A 119 9.30 5.73 8.61
N TYR A 120 9.50 4.59 9.26
CA TYR A 120 10.82 4.15 9.75
C TYR A 120 11.08 2.70 9.35
N GLY A 121 12.35 2.29 9.35
CA GLY A 121 12.72 0.88 9.14
C GLY A 121 12.41 -0.04 10.32
N ASN A 122 12.01 0.52 11.47
CA ASN A 122 11.52 -0.19 12.64
C ASN A 122 10.49 0.66 13.37
N LEU A 123 9.60 0.03 14.14
CA LEU A 123 8.67 0.77 14.99
C LEU A 123 9.49 1.57 16.03
N PRO A 124 9.31 2.90 16.12
CA PRO A 124 10.00 3.71 17.11
C PRO A 124 9.51 3.29 18.51
N LEU A 125 10.44 2.80 19.33
CA LEU A 125 10.23 2.41 20.73
C LEU A 125 10.20 3.62 21.67
#